data_AF-A0A7Z0ECL8-F1
#
_entry.id   AF-A0A7Z0ECL8-F1
#
_cell.length_a   1.000
_cell.length_b   1.000
_cell.length_c   1.000
_cell.angle_alpha   90.00
_cell.angle_beta   90.00
_cell.angle_gamma   90.00
#
_symmetry.space_group_name_H-M   'P 1'
#
loop_
_entity.id
_entity.type
_entity.pdbx_description
1 polymer ?
#
loop_
_entity_poly.entity_id
_entity_poly.type
_entity_poly.pdbx_seq_one_letter_code
_entity_poly.pdbx_strand_id
1 'polypeptide(L)'
;MQGESQFDDEQVDMLIASSELDSEYGVYGEELAVAMSDDANPNNYKSGKRYVPHGPKINWAAKAVGDLQEQFYKENPDGSRAGHVWSVELKEFAAGAPEG
;
A
#
# COMPACT_ATOMS: atom_id res chain seq x y z
N MET A 1 -36.83 -8.06 21.24
CA MET A 1 -35.62 -8.67 20.66
C MET A 1 -34.46 -7.77 21.04
N GLN A 2 -33.80 -8.06 22.15
CA GLN A 2 -32.54 -7.37 22.49
C GLN A 2 -31.47 -8.02 21.62
N GLY A 3 -30.85 -7.24 20.73
CA GLY A 3 -29.67 -7.69 20.01
C GLY A 3 -28.57 -7.89 21.02
N GLU A 4 -28.13 -9.14 21.20
CA GLU A 4 -26.89 -9.42 21.91
C GLU A 4 -25.78 -8.67 21.15
N SER A 5 -25.06 -7.80 21.86
CA SER A 5 -23.85 -7.19 21.31
C SER A 5 -22.93 -8.32 20.85
N GLN A 6 -22.49 -8.27 19.59
CA GLN A 6 -21.53 -9.25 19.05
C GLN A 6 -20.15 -9.13 19.70
N PHE A 7 -19.94 -8.08 20.51
CA PHE A 7 -18.71 -7.79 21.21
C PHE A 7 -18.97 -7.73 22.72
N ASP A 8 -18.10 -8.39 23.48
CA ASP A 8 -18.02 -8.18 24.93
C ASP A 8 -17.34 -6.84 25.25
N ASP A 9 -17.43 -6.41 26.51
CA ASP A 9 -16.93 -5.10 26.93
C ASP A 9 -15.42 -4.94 26.68
N GLU A 10 -14.62 -5.99 26.84
CA GLU A 10 -13.17 -5.96 26.56
C GLU A 10 -12.89 -5.79 25.06
N GLN A 11 -13.69 -6.44 24.20
CA GLN A 11 -13.59 -6.28 22.75
C GLN A 11 -14.01 -4.88 22.29
N VAL A 12 -15.02 -4.29 22.92
CA VAL A 12 -15.40 -2.89 22.67
C VAL A 12 -14.27 -1.95 23.08
N ASP A 13 -13.67 -2.15 24.26
CA ASP A 13 -12.55 -1.34 24.74
C ASP A 13 -11.32 -1.47 23.81
N MET A 14 -11.03 -2.67 23.31
CA MET A 14 -9.96 -2.86 22.31
C MET A 14 -10.25 -2.15 20.98
N LEU A 15 -11.51 -2.17 20.51
CA LEU A 15 -11.90 -1.46 19.28
C LEU A 15 -11.81 0.06 19.46
N ILE A 16 -12.18 0.59 20.62
CA ILE A 16 -12.03 2.01 20.96
C ILE A 16 -10.55 2.37 20.98
N ALA A 17 -9.72 1.60 21.69
CA ALA A 17 -8.27 1.85 21.76
C ALA A 17 -7.61 1.79 20.37
N SER A 18 -8.02 0.85 19.51
CA SER A 18 -7.54 0.78 18.12
C SER A 18 -7.95 2.01 17.32
N SER A 19 -9.21 2.46 17.47
CA SER A 19 -9.69 3.66 16.79
C SER A 19 -8.99 4.94 17.27
N GLU A 20 -8.67 5.02 18.56
CA GLU A 20 -7.91 6.15 19.12
C GLU A 20 -6.49 6.16 18.55
N LEU A 21 -5.82 5.01 18.51
CA LEU A 21 -4.50 4.89 17.92
C LEU A 21 -4.48 5.24 16.43
N ASP A 22 -5.45 4.75 15.65
CA ASP A 22 -5.57 5.11 14.23
C ASP A 22 -5.81 6.61 14.04
N SER A 23 -6.50 7.26 14.99
CA SER A 23 -6.76 8.71 14.93
C SER A 23 -5.53 9.59 15.19
N GLU A 24 -4.46 9.02 15.76
CA GLU A 24 -3.19 9.70 15.98
C GLU A 24 -2.33 9.78 14.71
N TYR A 25 -2.67 9.01 13.68
CA TYR A 25 -1.93 8.95 12.42
C TYR A 25 -2.66 9.66 11.27
N GLY A 26 -1.88 10.34 10.43
CA GLY A 26 -2.35 10.99 9.22
C GLY A 26 -2.50 10.02 8.05
N VAL A 27 -2.95 10.56 6.91
CA VAL A 27 -3.23 9.78 5.70
C VAL A 27 -2.00 9.13 5.06
N TYR A 28 -0.79 9.54 5.47
CA TYR A 28 0.48 8.97 5.02
C TYR A 28 1.17 8.13 6.12
N GLY A 29 0.47 7.83 7.22
CA GLY A 29 1.01 7.06 8.35
C GLY A 29 1.96 7.86 9.25
N GLU A 30 1.91 9.19 9.19
CA GLU A 30 2.66 10.11 10.03
C GLU A 30 1.96 10.38 11.35
N GLU A 31 2.69 10.45 12.46
CA GLU A 31 2.11 10.90 13.74
C GLU A 31 1.67 12.36 13.63
N LEU A 32 0.38 12.63 13.84
CA LEU A 32 -0.21 13.97 13.67
C LEU A 32 0.44 14.99 14.60
N ALA A 33 0.79 14.61 15.83
CA ALA A 33 1.48 15.48 16.78
C ALA A 33 2.83 15.97 16.23
N VAL A 34 3.57 15.10 15.53
CA VAL A 34 4.83 15.46 14.88
C VAL A 34 4.56 16.27 13.61
N ALA A 35 3.60 15.85 12.79
CA ALA A 35 3.23 16.52 11.55
C ALA A 35 2.75 17.96 11.75
N MET A 36 2.07 18.24 12.85
CA MET A 36 1.57 19.57 13.22
C MET A 36 2.55 20.40 14.06
N SER A 37 3.75 19.87 14.36
CA SER A 37 4.76 20.60 15.14
C SER A 37 5.51 21.65 14.31
N ASP A 38 5.98 22.72 14.96
CA ASP A 38 6.83 23.74 14.33
C ASP A 38 8.15 23.16 13.79
N ASP A 39 8.61 22.04 14.35
CA ASP A 39 9.80 21.32 13.88
C ASP A 39 9.61 20.70 12.50
N ALA A 40 8.38 20.28 12.17
CA ALA A 40 8.04 19.72 10.86
C ALA A 40 7.71 20.81 9.81
N ASN A 41 7.63 22.08 10.22
CA ASN A 41 7.35 23.18 9.32
C ASN A 41 8.45 23.26 8.24
N PRO A 42 8.10 23.18 6.93
CA PRO A 42 9.08 23.20 5.85
C PRO A 42 9.89 24.50 5.78
N ASN A 43 9.42 25.58 6.41
CA ASN A 43 10.11 26.87 6.50
C ASN A 43 10.97 27.01 7.77
N ASN A 44 10.98 26.02 8.66
CA ASN A 44 11.84 26.03 9.84
C ASN A 44 13.25 25.55 9.48
N TYR A 45 14.10 26.47 9.02
CA TYR A 45 15.49 26.19 8.62
C TYR A 45 16.42 25.80 9.79
N LYS A 46 15.97 25.92 11.04
CA LYS A 46 16.71 25.48 12.23
C LYS A 46 16.47 24.01 12.55
N SER A 47 15.34 23.45 12.10
CA SER A 47 14.99 22.05 12.26
C SER A 47 15.57 21.19 11.13
N GLY A 48 16.06 20.00 11.51
CA GLY A 48 16.46 18.94 10.58
C GLY A 48 15.30 18.04 10.14
N LYS A 49 14.10 18.20 10.72
CA LYS A 49 12.93 17.36 10.43
C LYS A 49 12.10 18.01 9.32
N ARG A 50 11.89 17.28 8.21
CA ARG A 50 11.08 17.74 7.06
C ARG A 50 10.44 16.54 6.38
N TYR A 51 9.16 16.64 6.06
CA TYR A 51 8.51 15.66 5.20
C TYR A 51 8.91 15.89 3.75
N VAL A 52 9.36 14.84 3.07
CA VAL A 52 9.77 14.89 1.66
C VAL A 52 8.82 14.01 0.84
N PRO A 53 8.04 14.59 -0.09
CA PRO A 53 7.17 13.80 -0.93
C PRO A 53 8.00 12.97 -1.91
N HIS A 54 7.69 11.68 -1.99
CA HIS A 54 8.20 10.82 -3.06
C HIS A 54 7.14 10.68 -4.14
N GLY A 55 7.54 10.83 -5.40
CA GLY A 55 6.67 10.61 -6.55
C GLY A 55 6.24 9.14 -6.68
N PRO A 56 5.32 8.83 -7.62
CA PRO A 56 4.86 7.47 -7.83
C PRO A 56 6.04 6.55 -8.19
N LYS A 57 6.09 5.38 -7.54
CA LYS A 57 7.02 4.30 -7.91
C LYS A 57 6.26 3.26 -8.72
N ILE A 58 6.87 2.79 -9.80
CA ILE A 58 6.34 1.65 -10.55
C ILE A 58 6.85 0.38 -9.90
N ASN A 59 5.92 -0.48 -9.47
CA ASN A 59 6.26 -1.85 -9.15
C ASN A 59 6.34 -2.63 -10.48
N TRP A 60 7.56 -2.81 -10.99
CA TRP A 60 7.79 -3.48 -12.27
C TRP A 60 7.32 -4.93 -12.29
N ALA A 61 7.37 -5.63 -11.15
CA ALA A 61 6.85 -6.98 -11.03
C ALA A 61 5.32 -7.00 -11.19
N ALA A 62 4.61 -6.08 -10.51
CA ALA A 62 3.16 -5.96 -10.65
C ALA A 62 2.76 -5.54 -12.08
N LYS A 63 3.53 -4.61 -12.67
CA LYS A 63 3.32 -4.20 -14.06
C LYS A 63 3.48 -5.35 -15.04
N ALA A 64 4.55 -6.14 -14.92
CA ALA A 64 4.80 -7.28 -15.81
C ALA A 64 3.65 -8.31 -15.75
N VAL A 65 3.11 -8.58 -14.56
CA VAL A 65 1.93 -9.45 -14.40
C VAL A 65 0.71 -8.84 -15.08
N GLY A 66 0.46 -7.54 -14.89
CA GLY A 66 -0.65 -6.85 -15.53
C GLY A 66 -0.57 -6.90 -17.06
N ASP A 67 0.61 -6.58 -17.61
CA ASP A 67 0.84 -6.60 -19.06
C ASP A 67 0.63 -8.02 -19.65
N LEU A 68 1.09 -9.06 -18.94
CA LEU A 68 0.90 -10.45 -19.35
C LEU A 68 -0.57 -10.89 -19.27
N GLN A 69 -1.29 -10.49 -18.21
CA GLN A 69 -2.72 -10.76 -18.06
C GLN A 69 -3.53 -10.13 -19.19
N GLU A 70 -3.25 -8.86 -19.50
CA GLU A 70 -3.89 -8.14 -20.60
C GLU A 70 -3.66 -8.85 -21.93
N GLN A 71 -2.41 -9.25 -22.21
CA GLN A 71 -2.09 -10.02 -23.40
C GLN A 71 -2.84 -11.36 -23.45
N PHE A 72 -2.79 -12.14 -22.36
CA PHE A 72 -3.41 -13.45 -22.29
C PHE A 72 -4.92 -13.39 -22.56
N TYR A 73 -5.64 -12.44 -21.95
CA TYR A 73 -7.09 -12.31 -22.16
C TYR A 73 -7.45 -11.64 -23.49
N LYS A 74 -6.53 -10.90 -24.10
CA LYS A 74 -6.70 -10.42 -25.47
C LYS A 74 -6.60 -11.58 -26.47
N GLU A 75 -5.72 -12.54 -26.22
CA GLU A 75 -5.56 -13.76 -27.03
C GLU A 75 -6.66 -14.79 -26.74
N ASN A 76 -7.25 -14.78 -25.53
CA ASN A 76 -8.28 -15.70 -25.07
C ASN A 76 -9.54 -14.95 -24.58
N PRO A 77 -10.30 -14.29 -25.47
CA PRO A 77 -11.41 -13.42 -25.08
C PRO A 77 -12.55 -14.16 -24.37
N ASP A 78 -12.80 -15.43 -24.75
CA ASP A 78 -13.85 -16.28 -24.15
C ASP A 78 -13.34 -17.12 -22.97
N GLY A 79 -12.06 -16.96 -22.59
CA GLY A 79 -11.45 -17.69 -21.49
C GLY A 79 -12.02 -17.26 -20.14
N SER A 80 -12.27 -18.24 -19.25
CA SER A 80 -12.62 -17.94 -17.86
C SER A 80 -11.52 -17.12 -17.20
N ARG A 81 -11.89 -16.08 -16.47
CA ARG A 81 -10.95 -15.30 -15.64
C ARG A 81 -10.79 -15.87 -14.22
N ALA A 82 -11.76 -16.68 -13.79
CA ALA A 82 -11.82 -17.20 -12.44
C ALA A 82 -10.79 -18.33 -12.26
N GLY A 83 -10.02 -18.28 -11.17
CA GLY A 83 -9.09 -19.33 -10.77
C GLY A 83 -7.67 -19.22 -11.35
N HIS A 84 -7.36 -18.17 -12.13
CA HIS A 84 -5.99 -17.95 -12.60
C HIS A 84 -5.10 -17.37 -11.50
N VAL A 85 -3.93 -17.98 -11.33
CA VAL A 85 -2.87 -17.52 -10.42
C VAL A 85 -1.65 -17.17 -11.26
N TRP A 86 -1.06 -16.01 -10.99
CA TRP A 86 0.09 -15.48 -11.71
C TRP A 86 1.27 -15.40 -10.75
N SER A 87 2.45 -15.79 -11.22
CA SER A 87 3.71 -15.67 -10.47
C SER A 87 4.72 -14.90 -11.29
N VAL A 88 5.65 -14.25 -10.61
CA VAL A 88 6.72 -13.46 -11.22
C VAL A 88 8.06 -13.93 -10.66
N GLU A 89 9.01 -14.16 -11.56
CA GLU A 89 10.38 -14.54 -11.22
C GLU A 89 11.31 -13.43 -11.73
N LEU A 90 12.22 -12.95 -10.87
CA LEU A 90 13.25 -12.02 -11.31
C LEU A 90 14.39 -12.82 -11.95
N LYS A 91 14.62 -12.62 -13.24
CA LYS A 91 15.76 -13.18 -13.97
C LYS A 91 16.76 -12.08 -14.29
N GLU A 92 18.01 -12.31 -13.93
CA GLU A 92 19.12 -11.41 -14.26
C GLU A 92 19.69 -11.82 -15.62
N PHE A 93 19.66 -10.91 -16.58
CA PHE A 93 20.31 -11.10 -17.87
C PHE A 93 21.57 -10.23 -17.91
N ALA A 94 22.66 -10.77 -18.46
CA ALA A 94 23.84 -9.97 -18.75
C ALA A 94 23.45 -8.82 -19.68
N ALA A 95 23.81 -7.59 -19.31
CA ALA A 95 23.46 -6.41 -20.09
C ALA A 95 23.96 -6.55 -21.53
N GLY A 96 23.03 -6.70 -22.49
CA GLY A 96 23.32 -6.79 -23.92
C GLY A 96 23.22 -8.18 -24.57
N ALA A 97 22.72 -9.22 -23.90
CA ALA A 97 22.40 -10.47 -24.59
C ALA A 97 21.03 -10.36 -25.29
N PRO A 98 20.93 -10.45 -26.63
CA PRO A 98 19.64 -10.62 -27.30
C PRO A 98 19.07 -11.99 -26.93
N GLU A 99 17.77 -12.03 -26.66
CA GLU A 99 17.02 -13.29 -26.55
C GLU A 99 17.10 -14.02 -27.90
N GLY A 100 17.62 -15.25 -27.89
CA GLY A 100 17.72 -16.12 -29.06
C GLY A 100 16.44 -16.90 -29.33
#